data_AF-A0A1H5KU22-F1
#
_entry.id   AF-A0A1H5KU22-F1
#
_cell.length_a   1.000
_cell.length_b   1.000
_cell.length_c   1.000
_cell.angle_alpha   90.00
_cell.angle_beta   90.00
_cell.angle_gamma   90.00
#
_symmetry.space_group_name_H-M   'P 1'
#
loop_
_entity.id
_entity.type
_entity.pdbx_description
1 polymer ?
#
loop_
_entity_poly.entity_id
_entity_poly.type
_entity_poly.pdbx_seq_one_letter_code
_entity_poly.pdbx_strand_id
1 'polypeptide(L)'
;MARQLRAEQTRTTIITAAAELFDRQGYESTSLSDIVDHAQVTKGALYFHFAAKEDLAHTILEMQAKASRQMTKDMDSRGYSSLETLIRVTFGMTRLAVEGPIPRAGLRLAAGEIEVRPPMPHPFTEWLDIAARKLAGAVAEADAHPDIDVDAVARTLIGLFVGIRVIGRALEPVALQPRRTAEMWHLVIRGVVPVPRRARYLSLAARLEREIGAG
;
A
#
# COMPACT_ATOMS: atom_id res chain seq x y z
N MET A 1 -9.93 28.31 -17.20
CA MET A 1 -9.06 27.12 -17.31
C MET A 1 -7.73 27.27 -16.56
N ALA A 2 -6.90 28.29 -16.82
CA ALA A 2 -5.59 28.47 -16.15
C ALA A 2 -5.64 28.60 -14.61
N ARG A 3 -6.64 29.30 -14.06
CA ARG A 3 -6.82 29.45 -12.60
C ARG A 3 -7.16 28.12 -11.91
N GLN A 4 -7.97 27.28 -12.54
CA GLN A 4 -8.33 25.95 -12.03
C GLN A 4 -7.14 25.01 -12.05
N LEU A 5 -6.35 25.01 -13.13
CA LEU A 5 -5.11 24.22 -13.22
C LEU A 5 -4.11 24.58 -12.12
N ARG A 6 -3.91 25.88 -11.84
CA ARG A 6 -3.05 26.34 -10.74
C ARG A 6 -3.57 25.91 -9.37
N ALA A 7 -4.88 25.95 -9.15
CA ALA A 7 -5.50 25.49 -7.91
C ALA A 7 -5.29 23.98 -7.70
N GLU A 8 -5.47 23.16 -8.74
CA GLU A 8 -5.21 21.71 -8.67
C GLU A 8 -3.73 21.38 -8.44
N GLN A 9 -2.81 22.12 -9.07
CA GLN A 9 -1.37 21.98 -8.83
C GLN A 9 -1.00 22.33 -7.37
N THR A 10 -1.57 23.41 -6.84
CA THR A 10 -1.35 23.83 -5.45
C THR A 10 -1.89 22.77 -4.49
N ARG A 11 -3.11 22.27 -4.73
CA ARG A 11 -3.70 21.17 -3.96
C ARG A 11 -2.80 19.94 -3.93
N THR A 12 -2.30 19.52 -5.10
CA THR A 12 -1.40 18.35 -5.23
C THR A 12 -0.08 18.56 -4.48
N THR A 13 0.47 19.77 -4.54
CA THR A 13 1.71 20.15 -3.83
C THR A 13 1.51 20.03 -2.31
N ILE A 14 0.40 20.56 -1.79
CA ILE A 14 0.07 20.47 -0.36
C ILE A 14 -0.11 19.02 0.08
N ILE A 15 -0.84 18.19 -0.69
CA ILE A 15 -1.06 16.78 -0.36
C ILE A 15 0.28 16.02 -0.34
N THR A 16 1.15 16.27 -1.31
CA THR A 16 2.46 15.60 -1.40
C THR A 16 3.35 15.98 -0.22
N ALA A 17 3.41 17.27 0.12
CA ALA A 17 4.14 17.78 1.27
C ALA A 17 3.62 17.18 2.59
N ALA A 18 2.30 17.14 2.77
CA ALA A 18 1.67 16.52 3.93
C ALA A 18 2.00 15.02 4.01
N ALA A 19 1.94 14.30 2.89
CA ALA A 19 2.29 12.89 2.85
C ALA A 19 3.77 12.64 3.21
N GLU A 20 4.69 13.48 2.73
CA GLU A 20 6.12 13.38 3.09
C GLU A 20 6.36 13.60 4.59
N LEU A 21 5.71 14.60 5.19
CA LEU A 21 5.84 14.88 6.61
C LEU A 21 5.16 13.79 7.46
N PHE A 22 3.94 13.38 7.12
CA PHE A 22 3.27 12.28 7.81
C PHE A 22 4.05 10.97 7.71
N ASP A 23 4.61 10.66 6.54
CA ASP A 23 5.53 9.53 6.38
C ASP A 23 6.75 9.72 7.27
N ARG A 24 7.44 10.87 7.25
CA ARG A 24 8.69 11.09 8.01
C ARG A 24 8.52 11.20 9.52
N GLN A 25 7.78 12.18 10.02
CA GLN A 25 7.70 12.45 11.47
C GLN A 25 6.42 11.91 12.11
N GLY A 26 5.35 11.72 11.33
CA GLY A 26 4.08 11.19 11.81
C GLY A 26 3.01 12.25 11.89
N TYR A 27 1.75 11.81 11.97
CA TYR A 27 0.60 12.71 11.94
C TYR A 27 0.53 13.67 13.13
N GLU A 28 0.72 13.17 14.35
CA GLU A 28 0.66 14.00 15.57
C GLU A 28 1.76 15.07 15.58
N SER A 29 2.98 14.68 15.21
CA SER A 29 4.14 15.58 15.20
C SER A 29 4.21 16.51 13.98
N THR A 30 3.17 16.59 13.15
CA THR A 30 3.13 17.47 11.97
C THR A 30 2.04 18.53 12.14
N SER A 31 2.43 19.81 12.05
CA SER A 31 1.51 20.94 12.09
C SER A 31 1.10 21.42 10.69
N LEU A 32 -0.01 22.16 10.56
CA LEU A 32 -0.37 22.80 9.30
C LEU A 32 0.68 23.84 8.86
N SER A 33 1.37 24.48 9.81
CA SER A 33 2.48 25.40 9.50
C SER A 33 3.65 24.66 8.88
N ASP A 34 4.03 23.50 9.42
CA ASP A 34 5.11 22.67 8.87
C ASP A 34 4.80 22.28 7.42
N ILE A 35 3.54 21.96 7.13
CA ILE A 35 3.09 21.63 5.77
C ILE A 35 3.16 22.83 4.84
N VAL A 36 2.73 24.02 5.29
CA VAL A 36 2.82 25.27 4.52
C VAL A 36 4.28 25.57 4.16
N ASP A 37 5.17 25.48 5.14
CA ASP A 37 6.59 25.74 4.99
C ASP A 37 7.24 24.71 4.06
N HIS A 38 6.94 23.42 4.23
CA HIS A 38 7.48 22.36 3.38
C HIS A 38 6.95 22.41 1.94
N ALA A 39 5.67 22.75 1.76
CA ALA A 39 5.04 22.91 0.45
C ALA A 39 5.42 24.22 -0.27
N GLN A 40 6.06 25.17 0.42
CA GLN A 40 6.38 26.51 -0.08
C GLN A 40 5.14 27.24 -0.63
N VAL A 41 4.01 27.11 0.07
CA VAL A 41 2.74 27.79 -0.25
C VAL A 41 2.41 28.84 0.80
N THR A 42 1.34 29.62 0.59
CA THR A 42 0.84 30.51 1.65
C THR A 42 -0.16 29.78 2.55
N LYS A 43 -0.27 30.24 3.79
CA LYS A 43 -1.30 29.76 4.74
C LYS A 43 -2.71 29.87 4.13
N GLY A 44 -3.01 30.98 3.46
CA GLY A 44 -4.30 31.18 2.78
C GLY A 44 -4.56 30.17 1.65
N ALA A 45 -3.53 29.77 0.91
CA ALA A 45 -3.64 28.73 -0.12
C ALA A 45 -3.94 27.34 0.50
N LEU A 46 -3.33 27.01 1.65
CA LEU A 46 -3.67 25.77 2.36
C LEU A 46 -5.13 25.77 2.83
N TYR A 47 -5.56 26.81 3.54
CA TYR A 47 -6.93 26.89 4.06
C TYR A 47 -8.01 27.00 2.97
N PHE A 48 -7.64 27.44 1.77
CA PHE A 48 -8.54 27.38 0.61
C PHE A 48 -8.88 25.93 0.21
N HIS A 49 -7.96 24.98 0.42
CA HIS A 49 -8.14 23.59 0.02
C HIS A 49 -8.54 22.65 1.17
N PHE A 50 -8.04 22.92 2.39
CA PHE A 50 -8.21 22.04 3.54
C PHE A 50 -8.52 22.87 4.78
N ALA A 51 -9.63 22.59 5.46
CA ALA A 51 -10.02 23.32 6.66
C ALA A 51 -9.20 22.87 7.87
N ALA A 52 -8.86 21.58 7.92
CA ALA A 52 -8.15 20.97 9.03
C ALA A 52 -7.07 19.96 8.59
N LYS A 53 -6.20 19.57 9.51
CA LYS A 53 -5.12 18.58 9.28
C LYS A 53 -5.71 17.19 8.98
N GLU A 54 -6.84 16.89 9.60
CA GLU A 54 -7.65 15.70 9.40
C GLU A 54 -8.11 15.58 7.94
N ASP A 55 -8.52 16.67 7.29
CA ASP A 55 -8.97 16.64 5.90
C ASP A 55 -7.84 16.23 4.94
N LEU A 56 -6.60 16.63 5.25
CA LEU A 56 -5.40 16.19 4.53
C LEU A 56 -5.14 14.69 4.74
N ALA A 57 -5.20 14.21 5.98
CA ALA A 57 -5.01 12.79 6.27
C ALA A 57 -6.07 11.92 5.58
N HIS A 58 -7.33 12.32 5.61
CA HIS A 58 -8.41 11.64 4.90
C HIS A 58 -8.19 11.62 3.39
N THR A 59 -7.81 12.76 2.80
CA THR A 59 -7.51 12.83 1.37
C THR A 59 -6.38 11.87 0.98
N ILE A 60 -5.31 11.78 1.79
CA ILE A 60 -4.20 10.85 1.56
C ILE A 60 -4.66 9.38 1.66
N LEU A 61 -5.46 9.05 2.66
CA LEU A 61 -6.04 7.71 2.83
C LEU A 61 -6.92 7.32 1.64
N GLU A 62 -7.79 8.23 1.18
CA GLU A 62 -8.65 8.02 0.01
C GLU A 62 -7.84 7.80 -1.27
N MET A 63 -6.80 8.60 -1.48
CA MET A 63 -5.90 8.45 -2.64
C MET A 63 -5.17 7.11 -2.62
N GLN A 64 -4.67 6.69 -1.45
CA GLN A 64 -4.01 5.40 -1.28
C GLN A 64 -4.98 4.23 -1.50
N ALA A 65 -6.19 4.30 -0.96
CA ALA A 65 -7.22 3.28 -1.14
C ALA A 65 -7.68 3.19 -2.60
N LYS A 66 -7.88 4.34 -3.27
CA LYS A 66 -8.22 4.39 -4.70
C LYS A 66 -7.13 3.80 -5.58
N ALA A 67 -5.86 4.14 -5.33
CA ALA A 67 -4.73 3.59 -6.08
C ALA A 67 -4.63 2.06 -5.91
N SER A 68 -4.76 1.58 -4.66
CA SER A 68 -4.80 0.14 -4.34
C SER A 68 -5.93 -0.60 -5.05
N ARG A 69 -7.15 -0.05 -5.03
CA ARG A 69 -8.32 -0.60 -5.71
C ARG A 69 -8.13 -0.68 -7.22
N GLN A 70 -7.68 0.41 -7.82
CA GLN A 70 -7.48 0.47 -9.27
C GLN A 70 -6.44 -0.57 -9.71
N MET A 71 -5.29 -0.61 -9.03
CA MET A 71 -4.25 -1.57 -9.32
C MET A 71 -4.72 -3.02 -9.17
N THR A 72 -5.53 -3.33 -8.14
CA THR A 72 -6.08 -4.68 -7.97
C THR A 72 -7.01 -5.05 -9.13
N LYS A 73 -7.92 -4.15 -9.52
CA LYS A 73 -8.79 -4.34 -10.69
C LYS A 73 -8.01 -4.53 -11.99
N ASP A 74 -6.94 -3.78 -12.17
CA ASP A 74 -6.08 -3.89 -13.35
C ASP A 74 -5.32 -5.23 -13.38
N MET A 75 -5.00 -5.82 -12.24
CA MET A 75 -4.39 -7.15 -12.16
C MET A 75 -5.41 -8.26 -12.40
N ASP A 76 -6.64 -8.10 -11.89
CA ASP A 76 -7.74 -9.04 -12.10
C ASP A 76 -8.09 -9.22 -13.59
N SER A 77 -7.94 -8.17 -14.39
CA SER A 77 -8.23 -8.22 -15.84
C SER A 77 -7.14 -8.88 -16.69
N ARG A 78 -5.98 -9.26 -16.11
CA ARG A 78 -4.83 -9.79 -16.87
C ARG A 78 -4.83 -11.31 -17.05
N GLY A 79 -5.83 -12.02 -16.52
CA GLY A 79 -5.95 -13.48 -16.68
C GLY A 79 -4.90 -14.29 -15.90
N TYR A 80 -4.33 -13.72 -14.84
CA TYR A 80 -3.43 -14.44 -13.93
C TYR A 80 -4.22 -15.39 -13.03
N SER A 81 -3.54 -16.43 -12.51
CA SER A 81 -4.11 -17.25 -11.43
C SER A 81 -4.33 -16.39 -10.18
N SER A 82 -5.19 -16.87 -9.29
CA SER A 82 -5.56 -16.14 -8.07
C SER A 82 -4.34 -15.88 -7.17
N LEU A 83 -3.45 -16.87 -7.01
CA LEU A 83 -2.22 -16.71 -6.25
C LEU A 83 -1.21 -15.78 -6.95
N GLU A 84 -1.05 -15.89 -8.28
CA GLU A 84 -0.19 -14.98 -9.04
C GLU A 84 -0.67 -13.53 -8.92
N THR A 85 -1.99 -13.31 -8.98
CA THR A 85 -2.60 -11.99 -8.80
C THR A 85 -2.28 -11.42 -7.42
N LEU A 86 -2.43 -12.22 -6.35
CA LEU A 86 -2.13 -11.79 -4.99
C LEU A 86 -0.66 -11.42 -4.81
N ILE A 87 0.27 -12.21 -5.35
CA ILE A 87 1.70 -11.90 -5.37
C ILE A 87 1.94 -10.57 -6.10
N ARG A 88 1.39 -10.40 -7.31
CA ARG A 88 1.58 -9.16 -8.08
C ARG A 88 0.99 -7.93 -7.41
N VAL A 89 -0.16 -8.05 -6.75
CA VAL A 89 -0.77 -6.94 -5.99
C VAL A 89 0.13 -6.50 -4.85
N THR A 90 0.68 -7.42 -4.06
CA THR A 90 1.60 -7.06 -2.96
C THR A 90 2.90 -6.40 -3.46
N PHE A 91 3.47 -6.88 -4.58
CA PHE A 91 4.63 -6.22 -5.21
C PHE A 91 4.25 -4.86 -5.82
N GLY A 92 3.06 -4.73 -6.40
CA GLY A 92 2.54 -3.44 -6.88
C GLY A 92 2.37 -2.43 -5.75
N MET A 93 1.84 -2.86 -4.60
CA MET A 93 1.77 -2.03 -3.39
C MET A 93 3.16 -1.64 -2.88
N THR A 94 4.14 -2.56 -2.96
CA THR A 94 5.54 -2.30 -2.62
C THR A 94 6.12 -1.22 -3.54
N ARG A 95 5.92 -1.35 -4.84
CA ARG A 95 6.38 -0.39 -5.86
C ARG A 95 5.81 1.00 -5.60
N LEU A 96 4.49 1.11 -5.41
CA LEU A 96 3.82 2.38 -5.10
C LEU A 96 4.42 3.05 -3.84
N ALA A 97 4.81 2.25 -2.85
CA ALA A 97 5.44 2.74 -1.63
C ALA A 97 6.88 3.22 -1.84
N VAL A 98 7.64 2.57 -2.71
CA VAL A 98 8.99 3.00 -3.07
C VAL A 98 8.93 4.30 -3.87
N GLU A 99 8.05 4.37 -4.87
CA GLU A 99 7.97 5.48 -5.82
C GLU A 99 7.35 6.77 -5.26
N GLY A 100 6.50 6.70 -4.23
CA GLY A 100 5.73 7.87 -3.79
C GLY A 100 5.49 7.97 -2.28
N PRO A 101 5.38 9.20 -1.75
CA PRO A 101 5.11 9.43 -0.32
C PRO A 101 3.67 9.09 0.08
N ILE A 102 2.70 9.22 -0.83
CA ILE A 102 1.28 8.99 -0.52
C ILE A 102 1.00 7.56 -0.05
N PRO A 103 1.48 6.49 -0.72
CA PRO A 103 1.27 5.12 -0.24
C PRO A 103 2.04 4.80 1.05
N ARG A 104 3.11 5.57 1.36
CA ARG A 104 3.84 5.47 2.63
C ARG A 104 3.07 6.09 3.77
N ALA A 105 2.67 7.34 3.59
CA ALA A 105 1.82 8.08 4.52
C ALA A 105 0.49 7.35 4.76
N GLY A 106 -0.22 6.95 3.70
CA GLY A 106 -1.52 6.27 3.80
C GLY A 106 -1.46 5.02 4.68
N LEU A 107 -0.44 4.17 4.49
CA LEU A 107 -0.27 3.00 5.36
C LEU A 107 0.00 3.41 6.82
N ARG A 108 0.84 4.42 7.05
CA ARG A 108 1.17 4.88 8.41
C ARG A 108 -0.04 5.50 9.11
N LEU A 109 -0.88 6.24 8.38
CA LEU A 109 -2.12 6.81 8.87
C LEU A 109 -3.12 5.67 9.21
N ALA A 110 -3.28 4.69 8.31
CA ALA A 110 -4.16 3.54 8.52
C ALA A 110 -3.70 2.59 9.65
N ALA A 111 -2.40 2.54 9.92
CA ALA A 111 -1.83 1.79 11.04
C ALA A 111 -1.81 2.57 12.36
N GLY A 112 -2.11 3.88 12.32
CA GLY A 112 -2.20 4.75 13.49
C GLY A 112 -3.62 4.81 14.05
N GLU A 113 -3.85 5.73 14.99
CA GLU A 113 -5.13 5.92 15.66
C GLU A 113 -6.09 6.87 14.91
N ILE A 114 -5.80 7.18 13.64
CA ILE A 114 -6.64 8.08 12.85
C ILE A 114 -7.89 7.34 12.44
N GLU A 115 -9.04 7.84 12.88
CA GLU A 115 -10.34 7.32 12.49
C GLU A 115 -10.51 7.41 10.97
N VAL A 116 -10.88 6.29 10.34
CA VAL A 116 -11.30 6.28 8.94
C VAL A 116 -12.78 6.65 8.87
N ARG A 117 -13.09 7.82 8.31
CA ARG A 117 -14.46 8.33 8.23
C ARG A 117 -15.30 7.51 7.22
N PRO A 118 -16.55 7.14 7.58
CA PRO A 118 -17.52 6.63 6.62
C PRO A 118 -17.72 7.60 5.44
N PRO A 119 -18.03 7.13 4.22
CA PRO A 119 -18.37 5.74 3.87
C PRO A 119 -17.15 4.88 3.48
N MET A 120 -15.92 5.35 3.67
CA MET A 120 -14.73 4.60 3.27
C MET A 120 -14.52 3.40 4.20
N PRO A 121 -14.40 2.15 3.68
CA PRO A 121 -14.01 1.02 4.51
C PRO A 121 -12.56 1.16 4.98
N HIS A 122 -12.25 0.60 6.15
CA HIS A 122 -10.87 0.57 6.64
C HIS A 122 -9.97 -0.17 5.62
N PRO A 123 -8.80 0.38 5.23
CA PRO A 123 -7.94 -0.24 4.21
C PRO A 123 -7.57 -1.69 4.52
N PHE A 124 -7.30 -2.01 5.78
CA PHE A 124 -6.98 -3.39 6.18
C PHE A 124 -8.14 -4.37 6.03
N THR A 125 -9.39 -3.94 6.26
CA THR A 125 -10.56 -4.80 6.02
C THR A 125 -10.66 -5.13 4.54
N GLU A 126 -10.52 -4.13 3.67
CA GLU A 126 -10.55 -4.35 2.22
C GLU A 126 -9.40 -5.24 1.75
N TRP A 127 -8.19 -5.07 2.28
CA TRP A 127 -7.04 -5.90 1.94
C TRP A 127 -7.21 -7.35 2.41
N LEU A 128 -7.78 -7.56 3.60
CA LEU A 128 -8.13 -8.89 4.10
C LEU A 128 -9.15 -9.57 3.18
N ASP A 129 -10.21 -8.87 2.77
CA ASP A 129 -11.22 -9.41 1.86
C ASP A 129 -10.65 -9.76 0.48
N ILE A 130 -9.72 -8.94 -0.03
CA ILE A 130 -9.00 -9.25 -1.28
C ILE A 130 -8.13 -10.49 -1.10
N ALA A 131 -7.32 -10.54 -0.03
CA ALA A 131 -6.41 -11.65 0.23
C ALA A 131 -7.17 -12.98 0.41
N ALA A 132 -8.24 -12.98 1.22
CA ALA A 132 -9.08 -14.15 1.46
C ALA A 132 -9.70 -14.67 0.16
N ARG A 133 -10.28 -13.78 -0.67
CA ARG A 133 -10.84 -14.19 -1.98
C ARG A 133 -9.78 -14.78 -2.91
N LYS A 134 -8.58 -14.20 -2.96
CA LYS A 134 -7.49 -14.73 -3.81
C LYS A 134 -6.90 -16.03 -3.29
N LEU A 135 -6.83 -16.22 -1.98
CA LEU A 135 -6.41 -17.49 -1.38
C LEU A 135 -7.45 -18.59 -1.60
N ALA A 136 -8.76 -18.29 -1.47
CA ALA A 136 -9.83 -19.23 -1.81
C ALA A 136 -9.79 -19.62 -3.30
N GLY A 137 -9.56 -18.66 -4.20
CA GLY A 137 -9.33 -18.94 -5.63
C GLY A 137 -8.10 -19.82 -5.86
N ALA A 138 -7.00 -19.57 -5.15
CA ALA A 138 -5.80 -20.40 -5.24
C ALA A 138 -6.04 -21.85 -4.78
N VAL A 139 -6.89 -22.08 -3.78
CA VAL A 139 -7.33 -23.42 -3.37
C VAL A 139 -8.12 -24.08 -4.50
N ALA A 140 -9.09 -23.38 -5.11
CA ALA A 140 -9.89 -23.90 -6.22
C ALA A 140 -9.04 -24.22 -7.47
N GLU A 141 -7.97 -23.46 -7.71
CA GLU A 141 -7.02 -23.65 -8.81
C GLU A 141 -5.93 -24.71 -8.50
N ALA A 142 -5.97 -25.31 -7.30
CA ALA A 142 -4.94 -26.21 -6.74
C ALA A 142 -3.52 -25.59 -6.68
N ASP A 143 -3.44 -24.26 -6.62
CA ASP A 143 -2.22 -23.49 -6.38
C ASP A 143 -1.90 -23.34 -4.89
N ALA A 144 -2.87 -23.59 -4.02
CA ALA A 144 -2.71 -23.65 -2.57
C ALA A 144 -3.19 -25.00 -2.02
N HIS A 145 -2.65 -25.40 -0.86
CA HIS A 145 -3.06 -26.61 -0.15
C HIS A 145 -4.56 -26.55 0.22
N PRO A 146 -5.34 -27.62 0.02
CA PRO A 146 -6.79 -27.59 0.22
C PRO A 146 -7.23 -27.52 1.69
N ASP A 147 -6.32 -27.80 2.62
CA ASP A 147 -6.55 -27.85 4.07
C ASP A 147 -6.10 -26.56 4.80
N ILE A 148 -5.68 -25.52 4.07
CA ILE A 148 -5.35 -24.24 4.70
C ILE A 148 -6.61 -23.54 5.24
N ASP A 149 -6.47 -22.88 6.38
CA ASP A 149 -7.42 -21.87 6.82
C ASP A 149 -7.16 -20.57 6.05
N VAL A 150 -8.03 -20.27 5.07
CA VAL A 150 -7.93 -19.09 4.20
C VAL A 150 -7.87 -17.79 4.99
N ASP A 151 -8.70 -17.65 6.04
CA ASP A 151 -8.80 -16.42 6.82
C ASP A 151 -7.60 -16.24 7.75
N ALA A 152 -7.08 -17.33 8.32
CA ALA A 152 -5.84 -17.30 9.08
C ALA A 152 -4.64 -16.94 8.21
N VAL A 153 -4.54 -17.52 7.00
CA VAL A 153 -3.46 -17.21 6.05
C VAL A 153 -3.57 -15.77 5.56
N ALA A 154 -4.77 -15.28 5.26
CA ALA A 154 -4.99 -13.89 4.84
C ALA A 154 -4.55 -12.89 5.93
N ARG A 155 -4.99 -13.09 7.18
CA ARG A 155 -4.59 -12.25 8.33
C ARG A 155 -3.08 -12.26 8.54
N THR A 156 -2.46 -13.44 8.47
CA THR A 156 -1.02 -13.58 8.64
C THR A 156 -0.25 -12.89 7.51
N LEU A 157 -0.68 -13.07 6.26
CA LEU A 157 -0.06 -12.44 5.09
C LEU A 157 -0.11 -10.91 5.18
N ILE A 158 -1.27 -10.33 5.51
CA ILE A 158 -1.41 -8.88 5.69
C ILE A 158 -0.56 -8.40 6.86
N GLY A 159 -0.53 -9.13 7.98
CA GLY A 159 0.32 -8.81 9.14
C GLY A 159 1.81 -8.77 8.79
N LEU A 160 2.30 -9.77 8.05
CA LEU A 160 3.69 -9.80 7.58
C LEU A 160 3.99 -8.63 6.63
N PHE A 161 3.10 -8.38 5.67
CA PHE A 161 3.28 -7.33 4.68
C PHE A 161 3.30 -5.92 5.30
N VAL A 162 2.35 -5.63 6.20
CA VAL A 162 2.30 -4.37 6.94
C VAL A 162 3.49 -4.26 7.90
N GLY A 163 3.84 -5.35 8.60
CA GLY A 163 4.97 -5.41 9.53
C GLY A 163 6.30 -5.06 8.87
N ILE A 164 6.57 -5.60 7.68
CA ILE A 164 7.76 -5.26 6.87
C ILE A 164 7.86 -3.76 6.62
N ARG A 165 6.72 -3.09 6.43
CA ARG A 165 6.69 -1.66 6.11
C ARG A 165 6.73 -0.75 7.33
N VAL A 166 6.01 -1.11 8.39
CA VAL A 166 5.91 -0.29 9.60
C VAL A 166 7.16 -0.44 10.46
N ILE A 167 7.60 -1.69 10.69
CA ILE A 167 8.80 -1.98 11.49
C ILE A 167 10.06 -1.76 10.65
N GLY A 168 10.07 -2.25 9.40
CA GLY A 168 11.25 -2.17 8.55
C GLY A 168 11.71 -0.74 8.28
N ARG A 169 10.81 0.25 8.32
CA ARG A 169 11.18 1.66 8.21
C ARG A 169 12.16 2.14 9.28
N ALA A 170 12.07 1.60 10.50
CA ALA A 170 12.99 1.95 11.59
C ALA A 170 14.35 1.23 11.46
N LEU A 171 14.40 0.16 10.66
CA LEU A 171 15.55 -0.73 10.57
C LEU A 171 16.36 -0.51 9.28
N GLU A 172 15.68 -0.20 8.18
CA GLU A 172 16.24 -0.31 6.82
C GLU A 172 15.69 0.75 5.85
N PRO A 173 16.46 1.13 4.81
CA PRO A 173 15.96 1.99 3.75
C PRO A 173 14.78 1.40 2.99
N VAL A 174 13.87 2.25 2.51
CA VAL A 174 12.69 1.87 1.69
C VAL A 174 13.07 1.04 0.45
N ALA A 175 14.27 1.25 -0.11
CA ALA A 175 14.80 0.53 -1.26
C ALA A 175 14.96 -0.99 -1.02
N LEU A 176 15.01 -1.45 0.24
CA LEU A 176 15.06 -2.87 0.57
C LEU A 176 13.67 -3.53 0.65
N GLN A 177 12.58 -2.76 0.60
CA GLN A 177 11.22 -3.31 0.67
C GLN A 177 10.93 -4.38 -0.39
N PRO A 178 11.33 -4.24 -1.68
CA PRO A 178 11.10 -5.29 -2.68
C PRO A 178 11.70 -6.63 -2.27
N ARG A 179 12.92 -6.60 -1.70
CA ARG A 179 13.60 -7.80 -1.20
C ARG A 179 12.88 -8.40 0.00
N ARG A 180 12.45 -7.57 0.96
CA ARG A 180 11.68 -8.05 2.13
C ARG A 180 10.33 -8.65 1.73
N THR A 181 9.64 -8.04 0.75
CA THR A 181 8.41 -8.60 0.16
C THR A 181 8.68 -9.94 -0.51
N ALA A 182 9.80 -10.09 -1.22
CA ALA A 182 10.19 -11.38 -1.80
C ALA A 182 10.45 -12.42 -0.71
N GLU A 183 11.24 -12.11 0.32
CA GLU A 183 11.54 -13.01 1.45
C GLU A 183 10.27 -13.46 2.18
N MET A 184 9.30 -12.56 2.38
CA MET A 184 7.96 -12.91 2.88
C MET A 184 7.28 -13.95 2.00
N TRP A 185 7.21 -13.71 0.69
CA TRP A 185 6.60 -14.68 -0.24
C TRP A 185 7.33 -16.00 -0.28
N HIS A 186 8.64 -16.01 -0.14
CA HIS A 186 9.42 -17.25 -0.04
C HIS A 186 8.99 -18.10 1.16
N LEU A 187 8.63 -17.49 2.30
CA LEU A 187 8.10 -18.20 3.47
C LEU A 187 6.66 -18.67 3.22
N VAL A 188 5.79 -17.76 2.76
CA VAL A 188 4.37 -18.06 2.51
C VAL A 188 4.21 -19.18 1.47
N ILE A 189 4.95 -19.14 0.37
CA ILE A 189 4.90 -20.17 -0.69
C ILE A 189 5.27 -21.55 -0.13
N ARG A 190 6.25 -21.64 0.78
CA ARG A 190 6.65 -22.93 1.38
C ARG A 190 5.60 -23.52 2.31
N GLY A 191 4.79 -22.67 2.96
CA GLY A 191 3.70 -23.11 3.84
C GLY A 191 2.37 -23.36 3.11
N VAL A 192 2.10 -22.62 2.02
CA VAL A 192 0.77 -22.59 1.39
C VAL A 192 0.71 -23.36 0.06
N VAL A 193 1.81 -23.43 -0.69
CA VAL A 193 1.79 -23.97 -2.06
C VAL A 193 2.27 -25.43 -2.09
N PRO A 194 1.55 -26.34 -2.78
CA PRO A 194 2.01 -27.71 -3.01
C PRO A 194 3.38 -27.77 -3.67
N VAL A 195 4.24 -28.69 -3.23
CA VAL A 195 5.65 -28.80 -3.66
C VAL A 195 5.86 -28.68 -5.17
N PRO A 196 5.08 -29.37 -6.04
CA PRO A 196 5.29 -29.31 -7.49
C PRO A 196 5.09 -27.92 -8.11
N ARG A 197 4.33 -27.03 -7.45
CA ARG A 197 3.99 -25.69 -7.97
C ARG A 197 4.86 -24.57 -7.42
N ARG A 198 5.65 -24.82 -6.36
CA ARG A 198 6.45 -23.79 -5.67
C ARG A 198 7.41 -23.06 -6.61
N ALA A 199 8.10 -23.79 -7.50
CA ALA A 199 9.12 -23.23 -8.37
C ALA A 199 8.60 -22.06 -9.24
N ARG A 200 7.37 -22.18 -9.76
CA ARG A 200 6.70 -21.12 -10.54
C ARG A 200 6.59 -19.82 -9.73
N TYR A 201 6.07 -19.91 -8.50
CA TYR A 201 5.80 -18.74 -7.66
C TYR A 201 7.06 -18.13 -7.04
N LEU A 202 8.05 -18.96 -6.67
CA LEU A 202 9.35 -18.48 -6.23
C LEU A 202 10.07 -17.71 -7.34
N SER A 203 10.02 -18.24 -8.58
CA SER A 203 10.59 -17.56 -9.75
C SER A 203 9.88 -16.24 -10.06
N LEU A 204 8.56 -16.20 -9.90
CA LEU A 204 7.76 -14.97 -10.04
C LEU A 204 8.18 -13.92 -9.00
N ALA A 205 8.25 -14.29 -7.72
CA ALA A 205 8.63 -13.37 -6.64
C ALA A 205 10.02 -12.77 -6.88
N ALA A 206 11.00 -13.62 -7.24
CA ALA A 206 12.36 -13.17 -7.56
C ALA A 206 12.42 -12.25 -8.79
N ARG A 207 11.56 -12.47 -9.80
CA ARG A 207 11.46 -11.57 -10.96
C ARG A 207 10.89 -10.20 -10.56
N LEU A 208 9.77 -10.19 -9.83
CA LEU A 208 9.11 -8.95 -9.40
C LEU A 208 9.99 -8.10 -8.47
N GLU A 209 10.78 -8.75 -7.61
CA GLU A 209 11.79 -8.08 -6.79
C GLU A 209 12.78 -7.29 -7.66
N ARG A 210 13.36 -7.94 -8.69
CA ARG A 210 14.34 -7.32 -9.58
C ARG A 210 13.73 -6.19 -10.42
N GLU A 211 12.50 -6.34 -10.87
CA GLU A 211 11.80 -5.31 -11.65
C GLU A 211 11.61 -4.01 -10.88
N ILE A 212 11.44 -4.08 -9.54
CA ILE A 212 11.32 -2.88 -8.69
C ILE A 212 12.69 -2.37 -8.26
N GLY A 213 13.64 -3.26 -7.94
CA GLY A 213 14.98 -2.88 -7.46
C GLY A 213 15.92 -2.32 -8.53
N ALA A 214 15.59 -2.46 -9.81
CA ALA A 214 16.40 -1.95 -10.92
C ALA A 214 16.02 -0.52 -11.38
N GLY A 215 15.01 0.11 -10.76
CA GLY A 215 14.57 1.48 -11.04
C GLY A 215 14.99 2.44 -9.92
#